data_AF-A0A3D3T687-F1
#
_entry.id   AF-A0A3D3T687-F1
#
_cell.length_a   1.000
_cell.length_b   1.000
_cell.length_c   1.000
_cell.angle_alpha   90.00
_cell.angle_beta   90.00
_cell.angle_gamma   90.00
#
_symmetry.space_group_name_H-M   'P 1'
#
loop_
_entity.id
_entity.type
_entity.pdbx_description
1 polymer ?
#
loop_
_entity_poly.entity_id
_entity_poly.type
_entity_poly.pdbx_seq_one_letter_code
_entity_poly.pdbx_strand_id
1 'polypeptide(L)' 'THKTEADGTIILEVAAAIDNPDWSIVQSPFMNTKARTTAFSHKVTLKADHLTYMETTSLDIYGRSFEHTDSNALTRS' A
#
# COMPACT_ATOMS: atom_id res chain seq x y z
N THR A 1 -10.42 1.13 3.44
CA THR A 1 -11.27 1.74 4.48
C THR A 1 -10.91 3.21 4.63
N HIS A 2 -11.81 4.02 5.20
CA HIS A 2 -11.50 5.38 5.60
C HIS A 2 -11.97 5.60 7.04
N LYS A 3 -11.29 6.51 7.75
CA LYS A 3 -11.64 6.95 9.09
C LYS A 3 -11.41 8.46 9.18
N THR A 4 -12.32 9.17 9.85
CA THR A 4 -12.12 10.57 10.23
C THR A 4 -12.08 10.65 11.75
N GLU A 5 -11.07 11.33 12.29
CA GLU A 5 -10.89 11.53 13.72
C GLU A 5 -11.52 12.85 14.18
N ALA A 6 -11.78 12.99 15.48
CA ALA A 6 -12.43 14.17 16.05
C ALA A 6 -11.62 15.46 15.85
N ASP A 7 -10.31 15.35 15.64
CA ASP A 7 -9.41 16.48 15.40
C ASP A 7 -9.31 16.89 13.91
N GLY A 8 -10.13 16.26 13.04
CA GLY A 8 -10.15 16.52 11.60
C GLY A 8 -9.14 15.71 10.79
N THR A 9 -8.37 14.81 11.42
CA THR A 9 -7.48 13.90 10.70
C THR A 9 -8.29 12.91 9.86
N ILE A 10 -7.91 12.72 8.59
CA ILE A 10 -8.50 11.73 7.69
C ILE A 10 -7.45 10.66 7.40
N ILE A 11 -7.81 9.40 7.65
CA ILE A 11 -6.98 8.23 7.37
C ILE A 11 -7.64 7.42 6.27
N LEU A 12 -6.91 7.21 5.18
CA LEU A 12 -7.28 6.32 4.09
C LEU A 12 -6.35 5.11 4.14
N GLU A 13 -6.91 3.92 4.17
CA GLU A 13 -6.14 2.67 4.17
C GLU A 13 -6.68 1.78 3.05
N VAL A 14 -5.79 1.31 2.18
CA VAL A 14 -6.11 0.31 1.16
C VAL A 14 -5.16 -0.86 1.29
N ALA A 15 -5.67 -2.05 1.00
CA ALA A 15 -4.88 -3.27 0.99
C ALA A 15 -5.42 -4.22 -0.07
N ALA A 16 -4.50 -4.97 -0.69
CA ALA A 16 -4.80 -6.04 -1.62
C ALA A 16 -3.84 -7.20 -1.36
N ALA A 17 -4.28 -8.43 -1.62
CA ALA A 17 -3.43 -9.60 -1.50
C ALA A 17 -3.75 -10.58 -2.63
N ILE A 18 -2.74 -11.30 -3.13
CA ILE A 18 -2.88 -12.15 -4.31
C ILE A 18 -3.95 -13.24 -4.13
N ASP A 19 -4.16 -13.69 -2.88
CA ASP A 19 -5.13 -14.70 -2.46
C ASP A 19 -6.44 -14.11 -1.90
N ASN A 20 -6.61 -12.79 -1.89
CA ASN A 20 -7.86 -12.17 -1.49
C ASN A 20 -8.93 -12.37 -2.60
N PRO A 21 -10.11 -12.93 -2.29
CA PRO A 21 -11.13 -13.25 -3.30
C PRO A 21 -11.76 -12.01 -3.92
N ASP A 22 -11.84 -10.91 -3.19
CA ASP A 22 -12.50 -9.67 -3.62
C ASP A 22 -11.49 -8.65 -4.18
N TRP A 23 -10.24 -8.68 -3.69
CA TRP A 23 -9.21 -7.68 -3.95
C TRP A 23 -7.86 -8.33 -4.31
N SER A 24 -7.87 -9.18 -5.34
CA SER A 24 -6.66 -9.84 -5.85
C SER A 24 -5.74 -8.90 -6.64
N ILE A 25 -4.48 -9.29 -6.80
CA ILE A 25 -3.45 -8.52 -7.49
C ILE A 25 -3.24 -9.07 -8.90
N VAL A 26 -3.64 -8.30 -9.90
CA VAL A 26 -3.38 -8.61 -11.32
C VAL A 26 -1.99 -8.08 -11.69
N GLN A 27 -1.17 -8.95 -12.29
CA GLN A 27 0.23 -8.64 -12.62
C GLN A 27 0.66 -9.37 -13.89
N SER A 28 1.76 -8.92 -14.50
CA SER A 28 2.24 -9.49 -15.75
C SER A 28 2.71 -10.95 -15.58
N PRO A 29 2.74 -11.75 -16.66
CA PRO A 29 3.27 -13.12 -16.61
C PRO A 29 4.72 -13.19 -16.09
N PHE A 30 5.54 -12.17 -16.39
CA PHE A 30 6.89 -12.07 -15.86
C PHE A 30 6.88 -11.97 -14.32
N MET A 31 6.10 -11.04 -13.77
CA MET A 31 6.00 -10.87 -12.31
C MET A 31 5.51 -12.17 -11.65
N ASN A 32 4.47 -12.80 -12.20
CA ASN A 32 3.95 -14.08 -11.68
C ASN A 32 5.01 -15.19 -11.58
N THR A 33 6.02 -15.19 -12.46
CA THR A 33 7.02 -16.26 -12.53
C THR A 33 8.36 -15.91 -11.91
N LYS A 34 8.67 -14.62 -11.75
CA LYS A 34 10.02 -14.15 -11.36
C LYS A 34 10.03 -13.26 -10.13
N ALA A 35 8.97 -12.49 -9.89
CA ALA A 35 8.90 -11.46 -8.86
C ALA A 35 7.44 -11.18 -8.47
N ARG A 36 6.77 -12.18 -7.90
CA ARG A 36 5.32 -12.16 -7.72
C ARG A 36 4.95 -11.20 -6.58
N THR A 37 4.15 -10.18 -6.84
CA THR A 37 3.56 -9.37 -5.78
C THR A 37 2.51 -10.19 -5.03
N THR A 38 2.72 -10.36 -3.73
CA THR A 38 1.85 -11.16 -2.85
C THR A 38 0.89 -10.29 -2.05
N ALA A 39 1.32 -9.09 -1.66
CA ALA A 39 0.51 -8.14 -0.92
C ALA A 39 0.89 -6.70 -1.24
N PHE A 40 -0.09 -5.81 -1.06
CA PHE A 40 0.08 -4.37 -1.17
C PHE A 40 -0.72 -3.72 -0.04
N SER A 41 -0.15 -2.71 0.60
CA SER A 41 -0.87 -1.87 1.55
C SER A 41 -0.41 -0.41 1.41
N HIS A 42 -1.35 0.51 1.53
CA HIS A 42 -1.04 1.94 1.49
C HIS A 42 -1.94 2.65 2.51
N LYS A 43 -1.29 3.38 3.42
CA LYS A 43 -1.91 4.28 4.38
C LYS A 43 -1.58 5.72 4.04
N VAL A 44 -2.60 6.54 3.84
CA VAL A 44 -2.49 8.00 3.67
C VAL A 44 -3.16 8.66 4.86
N THR A 45 -2.45 9.57 5.51
CA THR A 45 -2.99 10.40 6.61
C THR A 45 -2.95 11.86 6.19
N LEU A 46 -4.11 12.50 6.20
CA LEU A 46 -4.30 13.91 5.87
C LEU A 46 -4.67 14.66 7.14
N LYS A 47 -3.98 15.77 7.42
CA LYS A 47 -4.31 16.68 8.52
C LYS A 47 -4.00 18.11 8.12
N ALA A 48 -5.04 18.93 8.02
CA ALA A 48 -4.95 20.29 7.50
C ALA A 48 -4.19 20.31 6.15
N ASP A 49 -3.05 20.99 6.11
CA ASP A 49 -2.21 21.13 4.90
C ASP A 49 -1.10 20.08 4.79
N HIS A 50 -1.10 19.05 5.65
CA HIS A 50 -0.10 18.00 5.66
C HIS A 50 -0.67 16.65 5.20
N LEU A 51 0.10 15.96 4.37
CA LEU A 51 -0.14 14.59 3.95
C LEU A 51 1.08 13.74 4.31
N THR A 52 0.89 12.68 5.08
CA THR A 52 1.92 11.65 5.27
C THR A 52 1.43 10.33 4.69
N TYR A 53 2.29 9.61 3.98
CA TYR A 53 1.95 8.29 3.48
C TYR A 53 2.99 7.24 3.83
N MET A 54 2.53 5.99 3.85
CA MET A 54 3.36 4.80 3.88
C MET A 54 2.73 3.75 2.95
N GLU A 55 3.52 3.26 2.01
CA GLU A 55 3.12 2.26 1.02
C GLU A 55 4.07 1.06 1.12
N THR A 56 3.55 -0.13 1.31
CA THR A 56 4.31 -1.37 1.40
C THR A 56 3.87 -2.34 0.31
N THR A 57 4.84 -2.83 -0.46
CA THR A 57 4.66 -3.91 -1.43
C THR A 57 5.46 -5.13 -1.00
N SER A 58 4.78 -6.28 -0.86
CA SER A 58 5.40 -7.57 -0.55
C SER A 58 5.54 -8.39 -1.82
N LEU A 59 6.74 -8.93 -2.06
CA LEU A 59 7.14 -9.63 -3.27
C LEU A 59 7.73 -11.00 -2.92
N ASP A 60 7.51 -11.98 -3.79
CA ASP A 60 8.23 -13.25 -3.83
C ASP A 60 9.12 -13.28 -5.09
N ILE A 61 10.42 -13.10 -4.88
CA ILE A 61 11.41 -13.03 -5.95
C ILE A 61 12.29 -14.28 -5.87
N TYR A 62 12.15 -15.16 -6.86
CA TYR A 62 12.89 -16.43 -6.94
C TYR A 62 12.76 -17.30 -5.66
N GLY A 63 11.59 -17.33 -5.02
CA GLY A 63 11.33 -18.13 -3.82
C GLY A 63 11.78 -17.45 -2.51
N ARG A 64 12.10 -16.15 -2.55
CA ARG A 64 12.47 -15.36 -1.38
C ARG A 64 11.48 -14.21 -1.23
N SER A 65 10.99 -14.04 0.00
CA SER A 65 10.10 -12.94 0.34
C SER A 65 10.87 -11.65 0.58
N PHE A 66 10.37 -10.57 0.01
CA PHE A 66 10.88 -9.21 0.18
C PHE A 66 9.74 -8.26 0.48
N GLU A 67 10.00 -7.29 1.35
CA GLU A 67 9.10 -6.17 1.57
C GLU A 67 9.82 -4.88 1.19
N HIS A 68 9.13 -4.02 0.45
CA HIS A 68 9.59 -2.70 0.13
C HIS A 68 8.58 -1.69 0.62
N THR A 69 9.01 -0.78 1.50
CA THR A 69 8.17 0.30 2.03
C THR A 69 8.72 1.64 1.56
N ASP A 70 7.86 2.41 0.89
CA ASP A 70 8.07 3.82 0.61
C ASP A 70 7.24 4.69 1.57
N SER A 71 7.75 5.86 1.93
CA SER A 71 7.05 6.78 2.83
C SER A 71 7.53 8.21 2.64
N ASN A 72 6.62 9.18 2.72
CA ASN A 72 6.97 10.59 2.65
C ASN A 72 5.96 11.50 3.37
N ALA A 73 6.33 12.77 3.52
CA ALA A 73 5.49 13.85 4.03
C ALA A 73 5.46 15.02 3.03
N LEU A 74 4.26 15.49 2.72
CA LEU A 74 4.00 16.61 1.82
C LEU A 74 3.26 17.72 2.57
N THR A 75 3.53 18.97 2.19
CA THR A 75 2.85 20.15 2.71
C THR A 75 2.28 20.93 1.53
N ARG A 76 1.02 21.38 1.64
CA ARG A 76 0.35 22.21 0.65
C ARG A 76 1.01 23.59 0.58
N SER A 77 1.31 24.06 -0.64
CA SER A 77 1.85 25.40 -0.93
C SER A 77 0.77 26.40 -1.35
#